data_AF-A0A8T4EEH1-F1
#
_entry.id   AF-A0A8T4EEH1-F1
#
_cell.length_a   1.000
_cell.length_b   1.000
_cell.length_c   1.000
_cell.angle_alpha   90.00
_cell.angle_beta   90.00
_cell.angle_gamma   90.00
#
_symmetry.space_group_name_H-M   'P 1'
#
loop_
_entity.id
_entity.type
_entity.pdbx_description
1 polymer ?
#
loop_
_entity_poly.entity_id
_entity_poly.type
_entity_poly.pdbx_seq_one_letter_code
_entity_poly.pdbx_strand_id
1 'polypeptide(L)'
;MTKCSFCGSEIEKGTGKTLFMKDGKTINFCSRKCEKNLLKLKRVARETPWTVEYKNAKQVRLGLLKEGNQVSKKVKTEVKETKKEVKKESPKKTK
;
A
#
# COMPACT_ATOMS: atom_id res chain seq x y z
N MET A 1 -2.30 -8.10 -24.17
CA MET A 1 -2.61 -9.12 -23.15
C MET A 1 -3.48 -8.47 -22.10
N THR A 2 -4.57 -9.10 -21.68
CA THR A 2 -5.54 -8.50 -20.74
C THR A 2 -5.21 -8.96 -19.33
N LYS A 3 -5.23 -8.05 -18.35
CA LYS A 3 -5.02 -8.41 -16.94
C LYS A 3 -6.33 -8.79 -16.28
N CYS A 4 -6.29 -9.79 -15.41
CA CYS A 4 -7.44 -10.13 -14.57
C CYS A 4 -7.64 -9.07 -13.48
N SER A 5 -8.86 -8.56 -13.37
CA SER A 5 -9.22 -7.51 -12.41
C SER A 5 -9.12 -7.95 -10.94
N PHE A 6 -9.10 -9.24 -10.65
CA PHE A 6 -9.03 -9.75 -9.26
C PHE A 6 -7.63 -10.20 -8.85
N CYS A 7 -7.01 -11.09 -9.61
CA CYS A 7 -5.70 -11.63 -9.25
C CYS A 7 -4.52 -10.81 -9.78
N GLY A 8 -4.73 -9.99 -10.81
CA GLY A 8 -3.67 -9.23 -11.48
C GLY A 8 -2.81 -10.05 -12.44
N SER A 9 -3.12 -11.34 -12.65
CA SER A 9 -2.44 -12.22 -13.60
C SER A 9 -2.77 -11.82 -15.04
N GLU A 10 -1.83 -12.07 -15.95
CA GLU A 10 -2.06 -11.93 -17.38
C GLU A 10 -2.96 -13.06 -17.89
N ILE A 11 -3.92 -12.71 -18.75
CA ILE A 11 -4.87 -13.62 -19.35
C ILE A 11 -4.40 -13.92 -20.78
N GLU A 12 -4.20 -15.20 -21.07
CA GLU A 12 -3.93 -15.70 -22.41
C GLU A 12 -5.13 -15.50 -23.34
N LYS A 13 -4.86 -15.25 -24.62
CA LYS A 13 -5.93 -15.02 -25.61
C LYS A 13 -6.80 -16.27 -25.73
N GLY A 14 -8.11 -16.10 -25.67
CA GLY A 14 -9.08 -17.22 -25.72
C GLY A 14 -9.39 -17.86 -24.36
N THR A 15 -8.76 -17.41 -23.28
CA THR A 15 -9.02 -17.92 -21.92
C THR A 15 -9.73 -16.88 -21.05
N GLY A 16 -10.57 -17.35 -20.14
CA GLY A 16 -11.21 -16.52 -19.13
C GLY A 16 -12.65 -16.14 -19.45
N LYS A 17 -13.17 -15.18 -18.68
CA LYS A 17 -14.51 -14.62 -18.84
C LYS A 17 -14.49 -13.13 -18.63
N THR A 18 -15.35 -12.44 -19.38
CA THR A 18 -15.56 -11.00 -19.21
C THR A 18 -16.98 -10.78 -18.73
N LEU A 19 -17.12 -10.08 -17.61
CA LEU A 19 -18.40 -9.65 -17.07
C LEU A 19 -18.56 -8.16 -17.33
N PHE A 20 -19.66 -7.80 -17.99
CA PHE A 20 -20.09 -6.42 -18.15
C PHE A 20 -21.10 -6.09 -17.05
N MET A 21 -20.77 -5.11 -16.22
CA MET A 21 -21.70 -4.57 -15.23
C MET A 21 -22.73 -3.67 -15.90
N LYS A 22 -23.87 -3.46 -15.22
CA LYS A 22 -24.90 -2.49 -15.65
C LYS A 22 -24.34 -1.07 -15.79
N ASP A 23 -23.33 -0.74 -14.99
CA ASP A 23 -22.64 0.55 -15.02
C ASP A 23 -21.66 0.71 -16.21
N GLY A 24 -21.61 -0.25 -17.14
CA GLY A 24 -20.66 -0.27 -18.26
C GLY A 24 -19.22 -0.66 -17.88
N LYS A 25 -18.96 -1.01 -16.62
CA LYS A 25 -17.64 -1.48 -16.17
C LYS A 25 -17.38 -2.90 -16.66
N THR A 26 -16.21 -3.11 -17.25
CA THR A 26 -15.75 -4.41 -17.74
C THR A 26 -14.82 -5.06 -16.73
N ILE A 27 -15.20 -6.24 -16.24
CA ILE A 27 -14.40 -7.03 -15.30
C ILE A 27 -13.91 -8.30 -16.00
N ASN A 28 -12.59 -8.48 -16.07
CA ASN A 28 -11.97 -9.63 -16.71
C ASN A 28 -11.50 -10.65 -15.66
N PHE A 29 -11.89 -11.91 -15.85
CA PHE A 29 -11.54 -13.02 -14.97
C PHE A 29 -10.66 -14.05 -15.70
N CYS A 30 -9.56 -14.46 -15.08
CA CYS A 30 -8.73 -15.55 -15.60
C CYS A 30 -9.36 -16.94 -15.37
N SER A 31 -10.08 -17.11 -14.26
CA SER A 31 -10.62 -18.42 -13.84
C SER A 31 -11.87 -18.29 -12.98
N ARG A 32 -12.57 -19.42 -12.84
CA ARG A 32 -13.77 -19.55 -12.00
C ARG A 32 -13.52 -19.26 -10.51
N LYS A 33 -12.26 -19.38 -10.06
CA LYS A 33 -11.84 -18.98 -8.69
C LYS A 33 -12.01 -17.47 -8.49
N CYS A 34 -11.54 -16.68 -9.45
CA CYS A 34 -11.63 -15.21 -9.40
C CYS A 34 -13.08 -14.73 -9.51
N GLU A 35 -13.88 -15.38 -10.37
CA GLU A 35 -15.31 -15.12 -10.50
C GLU A 35 -16.06 -15.34 -9.17
N LYS A 36 -15.86 -16.51 -8.52
CA LYS A 36 -16.51 -16.83 -7.25
C LYS A 36 -16.10 -15.88 -6.13
N ASN A 37 -14.83 -15.52 -6.06
CA ASN A 37 -14.35 -14.61 -5.01
C ASN A 37 -15.00 -13.23 -5.11
N LEU A 38 -15.12 -12.69 -6.33
CA LEU A 38 -15.70 -11.38 -6.53
C LEU A 38 -17.23 -11.39 -6.42
N LEU A 39 -17.90 -12.36 -7.05
CA LEU A 39 -19.36 -12.35 -7.15
C LEU A 39 -20.07 -13.01 -5.97
N LYS A 40 -19.58 -14.16 -5.50
CA LYS A 40 -20.24 -14.93 -4.44
C LYS A 40 -19.74 -14.53 -3.06
N LEU A 41 -18.42 -14.46 -2.90
CA LEU A 41 -17.78 -14.18 -1.62
C LEU A 41 -17.59 -12.69 -1.35
N LYS A 42 -17.81 -11.82 -2.37
CA LYS A 42 -17.65 -10.37 -2.30
C LYS A 42 -16.31 -9.92 -1.69
N ARG A 43 -15.25 -10.71 -1.88
CA ARG A 43 -13.92 -10.38 -1.39
C ARG A 43 -13.31 -9.28 -2.23
N VAL A 44 -12.58 -8.38 -1.59
CA VAL A 44 -11.82 -7.35 -2.27
C VAL A 44 -10.41 -7.88 -2.57
N ALA A 45 -9.91 -7.65 -3.78
CA ALA A 45 -8.58 -8.09 -4.19
C ALA A 45 -7.48 -7.53 -3.26
N ARG A 46 -7.65 -6.30 -2.76
CA ARG A 46 -6.76 -5.63 -1.80
C ARG A 46 -6.64 -6.30 -0.43
N GLU A 47 -7.60 -7.12 -0.04
CA GLU A 47 -7.58 -7.83 1.27
C GLU A 47 -7.15 -9.29 1.12
N THR A 48 -7.11 -9.79 -0.11
CA THR A 48 -6.86 -11.19 -0.40
C THR A 48 -5.35 -11.44 -0.57
N PRO A 49 -4.69 -12.20 0.31
CA PRO A 49 -3.23 -12.18 0.44
C PRO A 49 -2.44 -12.67 -0.79
N TRP A 50 -3.06 -13.49 -1.64
CA TRP A 50 -2.42 -14.11 -2.80
C TRP A 50 -2.53 -13.27 -4.08
N THR A 51 -3.31 -12.19 -4.09
CA THR A 51 -3.45 -11.33 -5.26
C THR A 51 -2.23 -10.42 -5.41
N VAL A 52 -1.96 -9.98 -6.63
CA VAL A 52 -0.91 -8.99 -6.89
C VAL A 52 -1.25 -7.65 -6.23
N GLU A 53 -2.52 -7.25 -6.23
CA GLU A 53 -2.95 -6.00 -5.62
C GLU A 53 -2.69 -5.96 -4.11
N TYR A 54 -2.92 -7.06 -3.38
CA TYR A 54 -2.59 -7.13 -1.96
C TYR A 54 -1.09 -6.94 -1.71
N LYS A 55 -0.25 -7.60 -2.52
CA LYS A 55 1.21 -7.47 -2.39
C LYS A 55 1.65 -6.03 -2.63
N ASN A 56 1.11 -5.38 -3.65
CA ASN A 56 1.40 -3.99 -3.98
C ASN A 56 0.93 -3.05 -2.85
N ALA A 57 -0.30 -3.22 -2.36
CA ALA A 57 -0.82 -2.43 -1.25
C ALA A 57 0.02 -2.60 0.03
N LYS A 58 0.48 -3.83 0.31
CA LYS A 58 1.38 -4.11 1.43
C LYS A 58 2.73 -3.41 1.25
N GLN A 59 3.30 -3.44 0.04
CA GLN A 59 4.56 -2.75 -0.27
C GLN A 59 4.43 -1.24 -0.11
N VAL A 60 3.36 -0.62 -0.62
CA VAL A 60 3.09 0.81 -0.45
C VAL A 60 2.98 1.15 1.04
N ARG A 61 2.20 0.38 1.81
CA ARG A 61 2.08 0.57 3.26
C ARG A 61 3.42 0.47 3.98
N LEU A 62 4.24 -0.51 3.63
CA LEU A 62 5.59 -0.66 4.20
C LEU A 62 6.53 0.48 3.79
N GLY A 63 6.42 0.98 2.55
CA GLY A 63 7.16 2.15 2.07
C GLY A 63 6.83 3.40 2.87
N LEU A 64 5.54 3.70 3.06
CA LEU A 64 5.07 4.84 3.87
C LEU A 64 5.56 4.74 5.32
N LEU A 65 5.57 3.53 5.89
CA LEU A 65 6.12 3.29 7.23
C LEU A 65 7.64 3.54 7.28
N LYS A 66 8.39 3.22 6.22
CA LYS A 66 9.83 3.47 6.14
C LYS A 66 10.13 4.97 6.04
N GLU A 67 9.39 5.72 5.23
CA GLU A 67 9.52 7.17 5.10
C GLU A 67 9.21 7.87 6.43
N GLY A 68 8.10 7.53 7.08
CA GLY A 68 7.76 8.07 8.41
C GLY A 68 8.80 7.75 9.49
N ASN A 69 9.46 6.59 9.39
CA ASN A 69 10.54 6.22 10.32
C ASN A 69 11.87 6.95 10.03
N GLN A 70 12.13 7.35 8.78
CA GLN A 70 13.26 8.23 8.45
C GLN A 70 13.02 9.67 8.91
N VAL A 71 11.79 10.18 8.75
CA VAL A 71 11.41 11.51 9.24
C VAL A 71 11.55 11.61 10.75
N SER A 72 11.01 10.66 11.50
CA SER A 72 11.12 10.64 12.98
C SER A 72 12.56 10.47 13.49
N LYS A 73 13.43 9.78 12.75
CA LYS A 73 14.87 9.72 13.06
C LYS A 73 15.56 11.06 12.80
N LYS A 74 15.28 11.73 11.67
CA LYS A 74 15.81 13.07 11.36
C LYS A 74 15.36 14.12 12.37
N VAL A 75 14.07 14.14 12.71
CA VAL A 75 13.52 15.03 13.75
C VAL A 75 14.17 14.76 15.11
N LYS A 76 14.43 13.49 15.47
CA LYS A 76 15.16 13.17 16.72
C LYS A 76 16.61 13.65 16.75
N THR A 77 17.30 13.69 15.60
CA THR A 77 18.65 14.26 15.50
C THR A 77 18.63 15.79 15.61
N GLU A 78 17.72 16.48 14.93
CA GLU A 78 17.60 17.95 14.99
C GLU A 78 17.12 18.44 16.37
N VAL A 79 16.22 17.71 17.02
CA VAL A 79 15.79 18.00 18.40
C VAL A 79 16.91 17.74 19.43
N LYS A 80 17.85 16.84 19.13
CA LYS A 80 19.03 16.61 19.98
C LYS A 80 20.07 17.72 19.86
N GLU A 81 20.22 18.32 18.68
CA GLU A 81 21.14 19.45 18.46
C GLU A 81 20.62 20.73 19.12
N THR A 82 19.36 21.07 18.92
CA THR A 82 18.73 22.25 19.54
C THR A 82 18.70 22.21 21.07
N LYS A 83 18.54 21.03 21.68
CA LYS A 83 18.61 20.88 23.15
C LYS A 83 20.04 21.00 23.72
N LYS A 84 21.08 20.92 22.88
CA LYS A 84 22.49 21.02 23.28
C LYS A 84 22.98 22.48 23.32
N GLU A 85 22.40 23.37 22.52
CA GLU A 85 22.67 24.82 22.56
C GLU A 85 22.01 25.51 23.76
N VAL A 86 20.76 25.18 24.09
CA VAL A 86 20.03 25.79 25.23
C VAL A 86 20.70 25.51 26.60
N LYS A 87 21.54 24.47 26.73
CA LYS A 87 22.21 24.13 27.99
C LYS A 87 23.55 24.89 28.23
N LYS A 88 24.03 25.69 27.26
CA LYS A 88 25.28 26.45 27.39
C LYS A 88 25.08 27.90 27.84
N GLU A 89 23.88 28.46 27.72
CA GLU A 89 23.54 29.81 28.19
C GLU A 89 22.66 29.74 29.45
N SER A 90 23.28 29.61 30.61
CA SER A 90 22.67 30.03 31.87
C SER A 90 23.71 30.89 32.59
N PRO A 91 23.47 32.19 32.75
CA PRO A 91 24.49 33.15 33.14
C PRO A 91 24.95 32.92 34.57
N LYS A 92 26.27 32.95 34.78
CA LYS A 92 26.91 32.98 36.09
C LYS A 92 26.38 34.21 36.85
N LYS A 93 25.64 33.97 37.95
CA LYS A 93 25.33 34.99 38.96
C LYS A 93 26.64 35.64 39.39
N THR A 94 26.77 36.93 39.11
CA THR A 94 27.92 37.75 39.54
C THR A 94 27.44 38.65 40.66
N LYS A 95 28.10 38.46 41.81
CA LYS A 95 28.34 39.35 42.96
C LYS A 95 27.23 40.30 43.45
#